data_AF-A0ABD2GRS8-F1
#
_entry.id   AF-A0ABD2GRS8-F1
#
_cell.length_a   1.000
_cell.length_b   1.000
_cell.length_c   1.000
_cell.angle_alpha   90.00
_cell.angle_beta   90.00
_cell.angle_gamma   90.00
#
_symmetry.space_group_name_H-M   'P 1'
#
loop_
_entity.id
_entity.type
_entity.pdbx_description
1 polymer ?
#
loop_
_entity_poly.entity_id
_entity_poly.type
_entity_poly.pdbx_seq_one_letter_code
_entity_poly.pdbx_strand_id
1 'polypeptide(L)'
;MSSFSESKAKRLAKDTGTDFVQYHTRQLSRIYPAGRRTDSSNYNPQDMWSVGCQIVALNFQTAGLEMDLNDGLFAQNAGCGYVLKPAFMRDGNTQFSPEKPEERPGYTPMRLSIQVISGQQLPKVNQKEGSIVDPLVRVEIYGVPQDQAKEETSHINNNGFNPVWNETLNFVIHTPELALVRFEVEDYDKTSRNDFMGQFTLPFTSIQAGYRHIHLLSKDGTAIPPSSLFVNISISELTRRSQI
;
A
#
# COMPACT_ATOMS: atom_id res chain seq x y z
N MET A 1 21.14 -2.64 19.16
CA MET A 1 20.73 -2.43 17.75
C MET A 1 21.43 -3.44 16.87
N SER A 2 20.68 -4.13 16.01
CA SER A 2 21.18 -5.16 15.09
C SER A 2 20.91 -4.77 13.64
N SER A 3 21.66 -5.33 12.68
CA SER A 3 21.39 -5.18 11.25
C SER A 3 21.14 -6.54 10.59
N PHE A 4 20.20 -6.60 9.67
CA PHE A 4 19.83 -7.81 8.93
C PHE A 4 19.75 -7.50 7.44
N SER A 5 20.31 -8.37 6.60
CA SER A 5 20.00 -8.34 5.17
C SER A 5 18.52 -8.70 4.95
N GLU A 6 17.92 -8.19 3.88
CA GLU A 6 16.56 -8.52 3.44
C GLU A 6 16.28 -10.03 3.55
N SER A 7 17.15 -10.88 3.01
CA SER A 7 16.95 -12.34 3.02
C SER A 7 16.91 -12.93 4.43
N LYS A 8 17.77 -12.44 5.34
CA LYS A 8 17.80 -12.91 6.73
C LYS A 8 16.57 -12.41 7.49
N ALA A 9 16.18 -11.16 7.28
CA ALA A 9 15.00 -10.56 7.90
C ALA A 9 13.71 -11.26 7.46
N LYS A 10 13.54 -11.53 6.15
CA LYS A 10 12.42 -12.31 5.61
C LYS A 10 12.31 -13.70 6.23
N ARG A 11 13.43 -14.40 6.39
CA ARG A 11 13.45 -15.71 7.05
C ARG A 11 13.02 -15.61 8.52
N LEU A 12 13.55 -14.65 9.28
CA LEU A 12 13.16 -14.44 10.69
C LEU A 12 11.69 -14.04 10.83
N ALA A 13 11.18 -13.21 9.91
CA ALA A 13 9.78 -12.81 9.86
C ALA A 13 8.86 -14.01 9.65
N LYS A 14 9.25 -14.94 8.77
CA LYS A 14 8.49 -16.16 8.47
C LYS A 14 8.58 -17.21 9.58
N ASP A 15 9.80 -17.52 10.03
CA ASP A 15 10.04 -18.65 10.92
C ASP A 15 9.75 -18.31 12.39
N THR A 16 9.96 -17.04 12.78
CA THR A 16 9.92 -16.55 14.16
C THR A 16 9.24 -15.17 14.26
N GLY A 17 8.16 -14.95 13.49
CA GLY A 17 7.54 -13.63 13.34
C GLY A 17 7.10 -12.98 14.66
N THR A 18 6.41 -13.72 15.53
CA THR A 18 5.97 -13.25 16.86
C THR A 18 7.15 -12.84 17.73
N ASP A 19 8.19 -13.68 17.82
CA ASP A 19 9.41 -13.37 18.59
C ASP A 19 10.11 -12.14 18.03
N PHE A 20 10.08 -11.95 16.71
CA PHE A 20 10.70 -10.79 16.07
C PHE A 20 9.92 -9.49 16.36
N VAL A 21 8.58 -9.56 16.39
CA VAL A 21 7.73 -8.44 16.86
C VAL A 21 8.06 -8.11 18.32
N GLN A 22 8.12 -9.10 19.21
CA GLN A 22 8.48 -8.92 20.61
C GLN A 22 9.86 -8.30 20.78
N TYR A 23 10.86 -8.77 20.03
CA TYR A 23 12.21 -8.21 20.01
C TYR A 23 12.18 -6.70 19.69
N HIS A 24 11.38 -6.29 18.70
CA HIS A 24 11.24 -4.90 18.28
C HIS A 24 10.41 -4.01 19.22
N THR A 25 9.90 -4.54 20.33
CA THR A 25 9.33 -3.71 21.41
C THR A 25 10.42 -3.03 22.24
N ARG A 26 11.64 -3.59 22.25
CA ARG A 26 12.77 -3.13 23.10
C ARG A 26 14.03 -2.79 22.32
N GLN A 27 14.20 -3.31 21.10
CA GLN A 27 15.42 -3.14 20.31
C GLN A 27 15.11 -2.57 18.92
N LEU A 28 16.00 -1.72 18.43
CA LEU A 28 15.98 -1.25 17.05
C LEU A 28 16.73 -2.23 16.13
N SER A 29 16.16 -2.45 14.94
CA SER A 29 16.82 -3.15 13.85
C SER A 29 16.88 -2.32 12.58
N ARG A 30 18.02 -2.44 11.88
CA ARG A 30 18.19 -1.95 10.52
C ARG A 30 18.08 -3.10 9.52
N ILE A 31 17.17 -2.99 8.58
CA ILE A 31 17.04 -3.89 7.43
C ILE A 31 17.61 -3.19 6.20
N TYR A 32 18.30 -3.93 5.32
CA TYR A 32 18.86 -3.36 4.11
C TYR A 32 18.75 -4.31 2.91
N PRO A 33 18.75 -3.78 1.67
CA PRO A 33 18.59 -4.58 0.46
C PRO A 33 19.65 -5.67 0.36
N ALA A 34 19.29 -6.83 -0.20
CA ALA A 34 20.25 -7.90 -0.45
C ALA A 34 21.33 -7.46 -1.45
N GLY A 35 22.59 -7.90 -1.24
CA GLY A 35 23.72 -7.52 -2.10
C GLY A 35 23.58 -7.90 -3.59
N ARG A 36 22.66 -8.81 -3.93
CA ARG A 36 22.32 -9.16 -5.32
C ARG A 36 21.56 -8.06 -6.08
N ARG A 37 21.01 -7.06 -5.37
CA ARG A 37 20.27 -5.92 -5.95
C ARG A 37 21.24 -4.84 -6.42
N THR A 38 22.14 -5.22 -7.33
CA THR A 38 23.16 -4.33 -7.89
C THR A 38 22.56 -3.23 -8.77
N ASP A 39 21.34 -3.44 -9.25
CA ASP A 39 20.49 -2.46 -9.94
C ASP A 39 19.83 -1.44 -9.00
N SER A 40 20.12 -1.51 -7.70
CA SER A 40 19.46 -0.70 -6.66
C SER A 40 17.96 -0.93 -6.53
N SER A 41 17.42 -2.05 -7.03
CA SER A 41 16.02 -2.41 -6.79
C SER A 41 15.70 -2.48 -5.30
N ASN A 42 14.43 -2.24 -4.94
CA ASN A 42 13.97 -2.27 -3.56
C ASN A 42 13.23 -3.58 -3.25
N TYR A 43 13.10 -3.87 -1.96
CA TYR A 43 12.28 -4.95 -1.43
C TYR A 43 11.04 -4.35 -0.78
N ASN A 44 9.93 -5.09 -0.74
CA ASN A 44 8.71 -4.64 -0.09
C ASN A 44 8.98 -4.27 1.39
N PRO A 45 8.89 -2.98 1.78
CA PRO A 45 9.15 -2.58 3.15
C PRO A 45 8.03 -3.00 4.11
N GLN A 46 6.80 -3.20 3.61
CA GLN A 46 5.65 -3.60 4.40
C GLN A 46 5.89 -4.93 5.12
N ASP A 47 6.54 -5.90 4.45
CA ASP A 47 6.89 -7.19 5.05
C ASP A 47 7.72 -7.01 6.34
N MET A 48 8.57 -5.98 6.38
CA MET A 48 9.42 -5.69 7.54
C MET A 48 8.68 -4.88 8.61
N TRP A 49 7.85 -3.92 8.21
CA TRP A 49 7.02 -3.15 9.15
C TRP A 49 6.00 -4.04 9.87
N SER A 50 5.44 -5.04 9.19
CA SER A 50 4.52 -6.03 9.78
C SER A 50 5.15 -6.83 10.93
N VAL A 51 6.47 -6.98 10.97
CA VAL A 51 7.21 -7.61 12.09
C VAL A 51 7.93 -6.61 13.00
N GLY A 52 7.63 -5.32 12.86
CA GLY A 52 8.04 -4.26 13.79
C GLY A 52 9.43 -3.70 13.54
N CYS A 53 10.09 -4.07 12.45
CA CYS A 53 11.35 -3.47 12.03
C CYS A 53 11.17 -1.96 11.81
N GLN A 54 12.06 -1.14 12.38
CA GLN A 54 11.89 0.31 12.40
C GLN A 54 12.75 1.01 11.33
N ILE A 55 14.00 0.58 11.15
CA ILE A 55 14.94 1.20 10.21
C ILE A 55 14.99 0.32 8.95
N VAL A 56 13.94 0.39 8.15
CA VAL A 56 13.79 -0.38 6.90
C VAL A 56 14.44 0.43 5.77
N ALA A 57 15.73 0.21 5.55
CA ALA A 57 16.49 1.00 4.57
C ALA A 57 16.14 0.57 3.15
N LEU A 58 15.80 1.54 2.31
CA LEU A 58 15.55 1.42 0.89
C LEU A 58 16.54 2.29 0.10
N ASN A 59 16.68 1.98 -1.19
CA ASN A 59 17.38 2.79 -2.17
C ASN A 59 16.45 3.92 -2.63
N PHE A 60 16.55 5.10 -2.02
CA PHE A 60 15.69 6.25 -2.29
C PHE A 60 15.79 6.78 -3.72
N GLN A 61 16.91 6.54 -4.40
CA GLN A 61 17.10 6.89 -5.81
C GLN A 61 16.27 6.03 -6.78
N THR A 62 15.72 4.92 -6.30
CA THR A 62 14.99 3.95 -7.14
C THR A 62 13.49 4.14 -6.95
N ALA A 63 12.90 4.90 -7.86
CA ALA A 63 11.46 5.09 -8.01
C ALA A 63 10.72 3.77 -8.28
N GLY A 64 9.54 3.60 -7.68
CA GLY A 64 8.70 2.41 -7.85
C GLY A 64 7.86 2.11 -6.61
N LEU A 65 7.14 0.99 -6.68
CA LEU A 65 6.20 0.54 -5.65
C LEU A 65 6.75 0.64 -4.23
N GLU A 66 7.97 0.16 -3.99
CA GLU A 66 8.52 0.15 -2.63
C GLU A 66 8.73 1.55 -2.06
N MET A 67 9.08 2.53 -2.92
CA MET A 67 9.17 3.93 -2.51
C MET A 67 7.78 4.58 -2.39
N ASP A 68 6.82 4.20 -3.25
CA ASP A 68 5.42 4.63 -3.11
C ASP A 68 4.87 4.26 -1.71
N LEU A 69 5.15 3.03 -1.26
CA LEU A 69 4.76 2.54 0.08
C LEU A 69 5.47 3.30 1.20
N ASN A 70 6.77 3.58 1.04
CA ASN A 70 7.56 4.37 1.99
C ASN A 70 7.00 5.77 2.14
N ASP A 71 6.82 6.48 1.04
CA ASP A 71 6.39 7.87 1.06
C ASP A 71 4.94 7.98 1.56
N GLY A 72 4.07 7.03 1.17
CA GLY A 72 2.71 6.92 1.69
C GLY A 72 2.66 6.69 3.20
N LEU A 73 3.46 5.76 3.74
CA LEU A 73 3.50 5.52 5.19
C LEU A 73 4.00 6.76 5.95
N PHE A 74 5.11 7.36 5.48
CA PHE A 74 5.78 8.45 6.18
C PHE A 74 5.16 9.83 5.93
N ALA A 75 4.18 9.98 5.05
CA ALA A 75 3.34 11.17 4.96
C ALA A 75 2.55 11.43 6.26
N GLN A 76 2.35 10.41 7.09
CA GLN A 76 1.81 10.54 8.44
C GLN A 76 2.67 11.45 9.31
N ASN A 77 2.08 11.92 10.41
CA ASN A 77 2.79 12.69 11.43
C ASN A 77 3.59 13.86 10.83
N ALA A 78 2.94 14.59 9.90
CA ALA A 78 3.48 15.73 9.18
C ALA A 78 4.79 15.46 8.42
N GLY A 79 5.04 14.22 7.98
CA GLY A 79 6.24 13.92 7.20
C GLY A 79 7.54 13.91 7.99
N CYS A 80 7.49 13.84 9.33
CA CYS A 80 8.69 14.04 10.15
C CYS A 80 9.69 12.86 10.12
N GLY A 81 9.37 11.78 9.40
CA GLY A 81 10.20 10.57 9.31
C GLY A 81 10.02 9.58 10.47
N TYR A 82 9.13 9.87 11.43
CA TYR A 82 8.82 9.00 12.56
C TYR A 82 7.32 8.74 12.66
N VAL A 83 6.92 7.46 12.59
CA VAL A 83 5.54 7.01 12.75
C VAL A 83 5.46 6.08 13.95
N LEU A 84 4.54 6.35 14.87
CA LEU A 84 4.36 5.52 16.06
C LEU A 84 3.75 4.16 15.68
N LYS A 85 4.41 3.06 16.05
CA LYS A 85 3.88 1.70 15.83
C LYS A 85 2.53 1.46 16.55
N PRO A 86 1.68 0.56 16.02
CA PRO A 86 0.45 0.13 16.69
C PRO A 86 0.70 -0.35 18.12
N ALA A 87 -0.28 -0.17 19.01
CA ALA A 87 -0.14 -0.49 20.43
C ALA A 87 0.30 -1.94 20.69
N PHE A 88 -0.27 -2.90 19.95
CA PHE A 88 0.08 -4.31 20.06
C PHE A 88 1.51 -4.64 19.61
N MET A 89 2.22 -3.76 18.91
CA MET A 89 3.64 -3.92 18.55
C MET A 89 4.59 -3.17 19.47
N ARG A 90 4.04 -2.54 20.51
CA ARG A 90 4.78 -1.83 21.57
C ARG A 90 4.66 -2.54 22.91
N ASP A 91 3.71 -3.46 23.07
CA ASP A 91 3.56 -4.30 24.25
C ASP A 91 4.61 -5.42 24.27
N GLY A 92 5.44 -5.45 25.32
CA GLY A 92 6.46 -6.48 25.51
C GLY A 92 5.92 -7.89 25.75
N ASN A 93 4.63 -8.04 26.04
CA ASN A 93 3.93 -9.32 26.20
C ASN A 93 3.09 -9.68 24.97
N THR A 94 3.23 -8.96 23.86
CA THR A 94 2.44 -9.19 22.66
C THR A 94 2.60 -10.60 22.13
N GLN A 95 1.48 -11.21 21.74
CA GLN A 95 1.44 -12.48 21.01
C GLN A 95 1.00 -12.28 19.56
N PHE A 96 1.07 -11.04 19.05
CA PHE A 96 0.71 -10.73 17.68
C PHE A 96 1.57 -11.52 16.70
N SER A 97 0.90 -12.24 15.79
CA SER A 97 1.50 -12.90 14.65
C SER A 97 0.96 -12.29 13.36
N PRO A 98 1.82 -11.79 12.46
CA PRO A 98 1.38 -11.31 11.15
C PRO A 98 0.68 -12.39 10.32
N GLU A 99 1.06 -13.66 10.47
CA GLU A 99 0.45 -14.80 9.74
C GLU A 99 -0.96 -15.13 10.26
N LYS A 100 -1.27 -14.74 11.50
CA LYS A 100 -2.51 -15.06 12.20
C LYS A 100 -3.06 -13.84 12.97
N PRO A 101 -3.36 -12.73 12.28
CA PRO A 101 -3.86 -11.51 12.92
C PRO A 101 -5.18 -11.73 13.67
N GLU A 102 -5.96 -12.75 13.31
CA GLU A 102 -7.24 -13.10 13.94
C GLU A 102 -7.11 -13.68 15.35
N GLU A 103 -5.93 -14.18 15.73
CA GLU A 103 -5.66 -14.70 17.09
C GLU A 103 -5.39 -13.55 18.10
N ARG A 104 -5.22 -12.30 17.64
CA ARG A 104 -4.90 -11.16 18.52
C ARG A 104 -6.12 -10.71 19.36
N PRO A 105 -5.93 -10.34 20.63
CA PRO A 105 -6.97 -9.65 21.41
C PRO A 105 -7.39 -8.34 20.72
N GLY A 106 -8.69 -8.08 20.63
CA GLY A 106 -9.21 -6.87 19.97
C GLY A 106 -9.18 -6.93 18.44
N TYR A 107 -9.17 -8.14 17.86
CA TYR A 107 -9.26 -8.34 16.42
C TYR A 107 -10.60 -7.81 15.85
N THR A 108 -10.53 -6.68 15.14
CA THR A 108 -11.68 -6.04 14.47
C THR A 108 -11.39 -5.86 12.98
N PRO A 109 -11.76 -6.84 12.14
CA PRO A 109 -11.59 -6.72 10.69
C PRO A 109 -12.56 -5.67 10.13
N MET A 110 -12.10 -4.94 9.12
CA MET A 110 -12.86 -3.88 8.46
C MET A 110 -13.18 -4.28 7.02
N ARG A 111 -14.36 -3.87 6.54
CA ARG A 111 -14.69 -3.85 5.12
C ARG A 111 -14.34 -2.47 4.56
N LEU A 112 -13.57 -2.46 3.50
CA LEU A 112 -13.26 -1.28 2.69
C LEU A 112 -13.98 -1.41 1.35
N SER A 113 -14.84 -0.46 1.02
CA SER A 113 -15.52 -0.39 -0.27
C SER A 113 -15.15 0.92 -0.94
N ILE A 114 -14.61 0.84 -2.15
CA ILE A 114 -14.13 1.98 -2.92
C ILE A 114 -14.88 1.99 -4.25
N GLN A 115 -15.81 2.92 -4.41
CA GLN A 115 -16.40 3.20 -5.71
C GLN A 115 -15.47 4.13 -6.48
N VAL A 116 -14.82 3.61 -7.51
CA VAL A 116 -14.05 4.38 -8.48
C VAL A 116 -15.03 5.00 -9.47
N ILE A 117 -15.32 6.30 -9.31
CA ILE A 117 -16.34 6.99 -10.10
C ILE A 117 -15.75 7.44 -11.43
N SER A 118 -14.71 8.28 -11.38
CA SER A 118 -14.13 8.89 -12.57
C SER A 118 -12.68 9.34 -12.36
N GLY A 119 -11.98 9.60 -13.45
CA GLY A 119 -10.65 10.24 -13.48
C GLY A 119 -10.75 11.65 -14.04
N GLN A 120 -9.75 12.48 -13.74
CA GLN A 120 -9.67 13.85 -14.25
C GLN A 120 -8.26 14.08 -14.76
N GLN A 121 -8.12 14.46 -16.03
CA GLN A 121 -6.88 14.92 -16.65
C GLN A 121 -5.68 14.00 -16.39
N LEU A 122 -5.87 12.71 -16.63
CA LEU A 122 -4.84 11.69 -16.47
C LEU A 122 -3.68 11.95 -17.44
N PRO A 123 -2.42 11.78 -17.01
CA PRO A 123 -1.27 12.12 -17.82
C PRO A 123 -1.16 11.17 -19.01
N LYS A 124 -0.82 11.73 -20.17
CA LYS A 124 -0.46 10.93 -21.33
C LYS A 124 0.95 10.36 -21.15
N VAL A 125 1.03 9.04 -21.04
CA VAL A 125 2.30 8.31 -20.78
C VAL A 125 3.03 7.94 -22.07
N ASN A 126 2.29 7.64 -23.12
CA ASN A 126 2.85 7.32 -24.43
C ASN A 126 3.07 8.59 -25.27
N GLN A 127 4.28 8.80 -25.80
CA GLN A 127 4.61 9.97 -26.62
C GLN A 127 4.15 9.86 -28.09
N LYS A 128 3.58 8.72 -28.50
CA LYS A 128 3.06 8.55 -29.87
C LYS A 128 2.01 9.63 -30.19
N GLU A 129 2.23 10.31 -31.30
CA GLU A 129 1.30 11.32 -31.79
C GLU A 129 -0.05 10.68 -32.11
N GLY A 130 -1.15 11.33 -31.70
CA GLY A 130 -2.51 10.81 -31.88
C GLY A 130 -2.96 9.68 -30.94
N SER A 131 -2.07 9.07 -30.14
CA SER A 131 -2.52 8.08 -29.14
C SER A 131 -3.30 8.76 -28.00
N ILE A 132 -4.37 8.11 -27.57
CA ILE A 132 -5.12 8.48 -26.37
C ILE A 132 -5.03 7.29 -25.42
N VAL A 133 -4.88 7.59 -24.13
CA VAL A 133 -4.73 6.59 -23.08
C VAL A 133 -6.04 5.81 -22.87
N ASP A 134 -5.89 4.54 -22.53
CA ASP A 134 -6.94 3.58 -22.22
C ASP A 134 -6.94 3.26 -20.71
N PRO A 135 -7.32 4.19 -19.82
CA PRO A 135 -7.00 4.07 -18.41
C PRO A 135 -7.82 3.00 -17.70
N LEU A 136 -7.19 2.30 -16.79
CA LEU A 136 -7.81 1.51 -15.72
C LEU A 136 -7.27 1.94 -14.36
N VAL A 137 -8.03 1.66 -13.30
CA VAL A 137 -7.62 1.92 -11.91
C VAL A 137 -7.46 0.60 -11.19
N ARG A 138 -6.27 0.36 -10.63
CA ARG A 138 -5.99 -0.74 -9.71
C ARG A 138 -5.93 -0.20 -8.29
N VAL A 139 -6.56 -0.92 -7.36
CA VAL A 139 -6.41 -0.69 -5.92
C VAL A 139 -5.78 -1.91 -5.29
N GLU A 140 -4.69 -1.69 -4.56
CA GLU A 140 -3.89 -2.72 -3.92
C GLU A 140 -3.81 -2.48 -2.41
N ILE A 141 -3.89 -3.56 -1.65
CA ILE A 141 -3.76 -3.55 -0.20
C ILE A 141 -2.41 -4.19 0.17
N TYR A 142 -1.61 -3.45 0.93
CA TYR A 142 -0.34 -3.91 1.48
C TYR A 142 -0.44 -3.95 3.00
N GLY A 143 -0.25 -5.11 3.60
CA GLY A 143 -0.40 -5.27 5.05
C GLY A 143 0.23 -6.56 5.54
N VAL A 144 -0.44 -7.20 6.49
CA VAL A 144 -0.17 -8.60 6.84
C VAL A 144 -0.53 -9.52 5.65
N PRO A 145 -0.03 -10.76 5.57
CA PRO A 145 -0.31 -11.66 4.44
C PRO A 145 -1.80 -11.84 4.11
N GLN A 146 -2.68 -11.91 5.11
CA GLN A 146 -4.13 -12.05 4.91
C GLN A 146 -4.78 -10.81 4.26
N ASP A 147 -4.16 -9.63 4.38
CA ASP A 147 -4.67 -8.37 3.83
C ASP A 147 -4.22 -8.15 2.38
N GLN A 148 -3.22 -8.89 1.90
CA GLN A 148 -2.65 -8.67 0.57
C GLN A 148 -3.67 -9.03 -0.53
N ALA A 149 -4.23 -8.01 -1.15
CA ALA A 149 -5.27 -8.15 -2.16
C ALA A 149 -5.11 -7.06 -3.23
N LYS A 150 -5.61 -7.35 -4.44
CA LYS A 150 -5.70 -6.39 -5.53
C LYS A 150 -7.02 -6.56 -6.27
N GLU A 151 -7.66 -5.46 -6.60
CA GLU A 151 -8.78 -5.42 -7.53
C GLU A 151 -8.57 -4.26 -8.51
N GLU A 152 -9.16 -4.36 -9.69
CA GLU A 152 -9.03 -3.34 -10.74
C GLU A 152 -10.38 -3.13 -11.43
N THR A 153 -10.56 -1.92 -11.96
CA THR A 153 -11.69 -1.59 -12.82
C THR A 153 -11.47 -2.14 -14.23
N SER A 154 -12.50 -2.10 -15.05
CA SER A 154 -12.34 -2.19 -16.50
C SER A 154 -11.50 -1.00 -17.03
N HIS A 155 -10.91 -1.14 -18.22
CA HIS A 155 -10.29 0.02 -18.89
C HIS A 155 -11.35 0.83 -19.65
N ILE A 156 -11.12 2.14 -19.78
CA ILE A 156 -11.93 3.03 -20.62
C ILE A 156 -11.14 3.33 -21.89
N ASN A 157 -11.71 3.05 -23.06
CA ASN A 157 -11.01 3.29 -24.32
C ASN A 157 -10.93 4.79 -24.65
N ASN A 158 -9.73 5.24 -25.03
CA ASN A 158 -9.40 6.54 -25.60
C ASN A 158 -9.96 7.72 -24.78
N ASN A 159 -9.83 7.68 -23.46
CA ASN A 159 -10.25 8.79 -22.61
C ASN A 159 -9.39 8.96 -21.36
N GLY A 160 -8.36 9.81 -21.45
CA GLY A 160 -7.61 10.27 -20.27
C GLY A 160 -8.16 11.55 -19.63
N PHE A 161 -9.06 12.28 -20.30
CA PHE A 161 -9.47 13.61 -19.84
C PHE A 161 -10.51 13.53 -18.72
N ASN A 162 -11.51 12.66 -18.86
CA ASN A 162 -12.60 12.47 -17.90
C ASN A 162 -13.21 11.06 -17.95
N PRO A 163 -12.42 9.97 -17.86
CA PRO A 163 -12.95 8.61 -17.86
C PRO A 163 -13.92 8.41 -16.69
N VAL A 164 -14.96 7.60 -16.92
CA VAL A 164 -15.97 7.26 -15.90
C VAL A 164 -16.07 5.75 -15.83
N TRP A 165 -15.75 5.18 -14.68
CA TRP A 165 -15.83 3.73 -14.42
C TRP A 165 -17.13 3.38 -13.68
N ASN A 166 -17.43 4.09 -12.59
CA ASN A 166 -18.54 3.76 -11.67
C ASN A 166 -18.49 2.30 -11.15
N GLU A 167 -17.30 1.75 -10.99
CA GLU A 167 -17.09 0.38 -10.49
C GLU A 167 -16.75 0.41 -9.00
N THR A 168 -17.17 -0.61 -8.25
CA THR A 168 -16.92 -0.70 -6.80
C THR A 168 -16.01 -1.87 -6.49
N LEU A 169 -14.86 -1.57 -5.90
CA LEU A 169 -13.85 -2.54 -5.45
C LEU A 169 -14.01 -2.77 -3.95
N ASN A 170 -13.90 -4.02 -3.49
CA ASN A 170 -14.18 -4.39 -2.10
C ASN A 170 -13.05 -5.21 -1.49
N PHE A 171 -12.63 -4.80 -0.30
CA PHE A 171 -11.53 -5.45 0.43
C PHE A 171 -11.96 -5.75 1.87
N VAL A 172 -11.35 -6.79 2.43
CA VAL A 172 -11.41 -7.09 3.87
C VAL A 172 -10.03 -6.83 4.45
N ILE A 173 -9.97 -6.02 5.51
CA ILE A 173 -8.75 -5.59 6.17
C ILE A 173 -8.74 -6.13 7.60
N HIS A 174 -7.93 -7.15 7.84
CA HIS A 174 -7.74 -7.89 9.08
C HIS A 174 -6.87 -7.12 10.08
N THR A 175 -5.87 -6.37 9.61
CA THR A 175 -5.02 -5.51 10.47
C THR A 175 -4.99 -4.05 9.97
N PRO A 176 -6.09 -3.29 10.16
CA PRO A 176 -6.20 -1.88 9.75
C PRO A 176 -4.99 -1.01 10.12
N GLU A 177 -4.40 -1.25 11.29
CA GLU A 177 -3.31 -0.45 11.84
C GLU A 177 -1.97 -0.66 11.12
N LEU A 178 -1.87 -1.69 10.28
CA LEU A 178 -0.69 -2.01 9.47
C LEU A 178 -0.96 -1.92 7.96
N ALA A 179 -2.21 -1.74 7.54
CA ALA A 179 -2.54 -1.73 6.13
C ALA A 179 -2.22 -0.38 5.45
N LEU A 180 -1.67 -0.45 4.25
CA LEU A 180 -1.54 0.62 3.27
C LEU A 180 -2.48 0.31 2.10
N VAL A 181 -3.13 1.34 1.57
CA VAL A 181 -3.96 1.27 0.38
C VAL A 181 -3.28 2.07 -0.72
N ARG A 182 -3.07 1.44 -1.87
CA ARG A 182 -2.41 2.04 -3.03
C ARG A 182 -3.40 2.09 -4.19
N PHE A 183 -3.57 3.27 -4.74
CA PHE A 183 -4.28 3.53 -5.98
C PHE A 183 -3.23 3.65 -7.08
N GLU A 184 -3.37 2.89 -8.15
CA GLU A 184 -2.52 2.98 -9.34
C GLU A 184 -3.41 3.13 -10.57
N VAL A 185 -3.03 4.06 -11.45
CA VAL A 185 -3.67 4.22 -12.75
C VAL A 185 -2.69 3.75 -13.81
N GLU A 186 -3.17 2.88 -14.69
CA GLU A 186 -2.39 2.35 -15.80
C GLU A 186 -3.08 2.63 -17.14
N ASP A 187 -2.30 2.82 -18.19
CA ASP A 187 -2.74 2.88 -19.59
C ASP A 187 -2.70 1.45 -20.15
N TYR A 188 -3.87 0.90 -20.43
CA TYR A 188 -4.02 -0.49 -20.88
C TYR A 188 -3.42 -0.71 -22.28
N ASP A 189 -2.57 -1.73 -22.42
CA ASP A 189 -2.06 -2.16 -23.72
C ASP A 189 -2.38 -3.65 -23.94
N LYS A 190 -3.01 -3.97 -25.08
CA LYS A 190 -3.34 -5.35 -25.47
C LYS A 190 -2.13 -6.20 -25.79
N THR A 191 -1.02 -5.57 -26.19
CA THR A 191 0.15 -6.21 -26.80
C THR A 191 1.40 -6.15 -25.92
N SER A 192 1.43 -5.25 -24.95
CA SER A 192 2.56 -5.07 -24.05
C SER A 192 2.10 -4.95 -22.59
N ARG A 193 3.03 -4.61 -21.69
CA ARG A 193 2.65 -4.35 -20.29
C ARG A 193 2.01 -2.96 -20.24
N ASN A 194 0.94 -2.82 -19.46
CA ASN A 194 0.32 -1.52 -19.22
C ASN A 194 1.34 -0.49 -18.73
N ASP A 195 1.20 0.75 -19.21
CA ASP A 195 2.08 1.85 -18.84
C ASP A 195 1.58 2.54 -17.56
N PHE A 196 2.48 2.78 -16.61
CA PHE A 196 2.16 3.49 -15.38
C PHE A 196 1.80 4.95 -15.65
N MET A 197 0.63 5.41 -15.20
CA MET A 197 0.18 6.79 -15.35
C MET A 197 0.32 7.61 -14.07
N GLY A 198 0.07 7.02 -12.92
CA GLY A 198 0.19 7.70 -11.64
C GLY A 198 -0.26 6.83 -10.49
N GLN A 199 0.12 7.21 -9.28
CA GLN A 199 -0.26 6.49 -8.06
C GLN A 199 -0.58 7.43 -6.91
N PHE A 200 -1.29 6.91 -5.92
CA PHE A 200 -1.33 7.48 -4.60
C PHE A 200 -1.40 6.38 -3.54
N THR A 201 -0.56 6.47 -2.50
CA THR A 201 -0.52 5.49 -1.41
C THR A 201 -0.76 6.18 -0.07
N LEU A 202 -1.59 5.57 0.79
CA LEU A 202 -1.81 6.04 2.15
C LEU A 202 -2.08 4.89 3.13
N PRO A 203 -1.81 5.07 4.43
CA PRO A 203 -2.25 4.15 5.47
C PRO A 203 -3.77 4.07 5.52
N PHE A 204 -4.30 2.87 5.74
CA PHE A 204 -5.73 2.64 5.92
C PHE A 204 -6.34 3.56 6.99
N THR A 205 -5.62 3.74 8.11
CA THR A 205 -6.03 4.61 9.22
C THR A 205 -6.11 6.10 8.86
N SER A 206 -5.53 6.51 7.73
CA SER A 206 -5.56 7.88 7.23
C SER A 206 -6.64 8.12 6.17
N ILE A 207 -7.40 7.09 5.78
CA ILE A 207 -8.46 7.20 4.79
C ILE A 207 -9.64 8.01 5.33
N GLN A 208 -10.12 8.97 4.53
CA GLN A 208 -11.35 9.70 4.80
C GLN A 208 -12.50 9.12 3.99
N ALA A 209 -13.59 8.73 4.66
CA ALA A 209 -14.80 8.24 4.00
C ALA A 209 -15.54 9.33 3.20
N GLY A 210 -16.48 8.89 2.38
CA GLY A 210 -17.31 9.71 1.50
C GLY A 210 -16.66 10.02 0.16
N TYR A 211 -17.17 11.06 -0.51
CA TYR A 211 -16.65 11.53 -1.79
C TYR A 211 -15.32 12.25 -1.62
N ARG A 212 -14.28 11.79 -2.32
CA ARG A 212 -12.91 12.32 -2.23
C ARG A 212 -12.25 12.37 -3.61
N HIS A 213 -11.31 13.30 -3.74
CA HIS A 213 -10.32 13.25 -4.81
C HIS A 213 -9.04 12.59 -4.29
N ILE A 214 -8.51 11.66 -5.08
CA ILE A 214 -7.18 11.08 -4.91
C ILE A 214 -6.26 11.78 -5.90
N HIS A 215 -5.35 12.61 -5.41
CA HIS A 215 -4.43 13.36 -6.25
C HIS A 215 -3.23 12.49 -6.64
N LEU A 216 -3.02 12.32 -7.94
CA LEU A 216 -2.04 11.36 -8.46
C LEU A 216 -0.62 11.92 -8.43
N LEU A 217 0.32 11.05 -8.10
CA LEU A 217 1.76 11.26 -8.11
C LEU A 217 2.40 10.50 -9.27
N SER A 218 3.47 11.05 -9.83
CA SER A 218 4.31 10.38 -10.82
C SER A 218 5.15 9.29 -10.17
N LYS A 219 5.89 8.56 -11.01
CA LYS A 219 6.70 7.42 -10.58
C LYS A 219 7.74 7.79 -9.51
N ASP A 220 8.23 9.02 -9.54
CA ASP A 220 9.21 9.59 -8.59
C ASP A 220 8.55 10.32 -7.40
N GLY A 221 7.23 10.22 -7.24
CA GLY A 221 6.49 10.85 -6.14
C GLY A 221 6.12 12.32 -6.35
N THR A 222 6.41 12.90 -7.52
CA THR A 222 6.04 14.29 -7.82
C THR A 222 4.53 14.43 -8.08
N ALA A 223 3.90 15.48 -7.56
CA ALA A 223 2.49 15.75 -7.84
C ALA A 223 2.24 16.01 -9.32
N ILE A 224 1.17 15.45 -9.88
CA ILE A 224 0.76 15.64 -11.28
C ILE A 224 -0.50 16.53 -11.34
N PRO A 225 -0.45 17.84 -11.06
CA PRO A 225 -1.64 18.67 -11.15
C PRO A 225 -2.11 18.82 -12.62
N PRO A 226 -3.42 18.79 -12.91
CA PRO A 226 -4.56 18.61 -11.99
C PRO A 226 -5.09 17.15 -11.94
N SER A 227 -4.24 16.16 -12.21
CA SER A 227 -4.61 14.74 -12.31
C SER A 227 -5.15 14.16 -11.00
N SER A 228 -6.34 13.57 -11.05
CA SER A 228 -6.95 12.92 -9.89
C SER A 228 -7.94 11.82 -10.24
N LEU A 229 -8.26 10.98 -9.26
CA LEU A 229 -9.43 10.10 -9.26
C LEU A 229 -10.51 10.67 -8.34
N PHE A 230 -11.76 10.64 -8.77
CA PHE A 230 -12.91 10.91 -7.92
C PHE A 230 -13.51 9.59 -7.46
N VAL A 231 -13.61 9.42 -6.14
CA VAL A 231 -14.02 8.16 -5.51
C VAL A 231 -15.05 8.40 -4.42
N ASN A 232 -15.86 7.39 -4.11
CA ASN A 232 -16.66 7.35 -2.90
C ASN A 232 -16.21 6.16 -2.03
N ILE A 233 -15.79 6.44 -0.80
CA ILE A 233 -15.19 5.44 0.09
C ILE A 233 -16.13 5.16 1.27
N SER A 234 -16.39 3.89 1.52
CA SER A 234 -17.11 3.40 2.71
C SER A 234 -16.24 2.44 3.50
N ILE A 235 -16.19 2.64 4.82
CA ILE A 235 -15.49 1.78 5.76
C ILE A 235 -16.48 1.35 6.85
N SER A 236 -16.57 0.05 7.11
CA SER A 236 -17.41 -0.50 8.17
C SER A 236 -16.76 -1.71 8.84
N GLU A 237 -17.10 -1.98 10.09
CA GLU A 237 -16.66 -3.21 10.75
C GLU A 237 -17.26 -4.43 10.04
N LEU A 238 -16.45 -5.45 9.81
CA LEU A 238 -16.90 -6.72 9.26
C LEU A 238 -17.55 -7.53 10.40
N THR A 239 -18.83 -7.27 10.65
CA THR A 239 -19.58 -8.01 11.68
C THR A 239 -19.66 -9.49 11.29
N ARG A 240 -19.18 -10.38 12.17
CA ARG A 240 -19.50 -11.81 12.04
C ARG A 240 -21.01 -11.92 12.17
N ARG A 241 -21.72 -12.35 11.12
CA ARG A 241 -23.10 -12.80 11.30
C ARG A 241 -23.04 -13.94 12.32
N SER A 242 -23.68 -13.76 13.46
CA SER A 242 -23.94 -14.81 14.43
C SER A 242 -24.54 -15.99 13.66
N GLN A 243 -23.84 -17.13 13.61
CA GLN A 243 -24.49 -18.37 13.23
C GLN A 243 -25.52 -18.64 14.33
N ILE A 244 -26.81 -18.53 13.95
CA ILE A 244 -27.94 -19.01 14.75
C ILE A 244 -27.94 -20.54 14.65
#